data_AF-A0A376RIQ6-F1
#
_entry.id   AF-A0A376RIQ6-F1
#
_cell.length_a   1.000
_cell.length_b   1.000
_cell.length_c   1.000
_cell.angle_alpha   90.00
_cell.angle_beta   90.00
_cell.angle_gamma   90.00
#
_symmetry.space_group_name_H-M   'P 1'
#
loop_
_entity.id
_entity.type
_entity.pdbx_description
1 polymer ?
#
loop_
_entity_poly.entity_id
_entity_poly.type
_entity_poly.pdbx_seq_one_letter_code
_entity_poly.pdbx_strand_id
1 'polypeptide(L)'
;MCSAERILEVGAGTAATTAPVLKATRNTRQSYHFTDVSAQFLNDARARFHDESQVSYALFDINQPLDFTAHPEAGYDLIVAVNVLHDASHVVQTLRRLKLLLKAGGRLLIVEATERNSVFQLASVGFIEGLSGYRDFRRRDEKPMLTRSAWQEVLVQAGFANELAWPAQESSPLRQHLLVARSPGVNRPDKKAVSRYLQQRFGTGLPILQIRQREALFTPLHAPSDAPTEPAKPTPVAGGIRHWKNRWLNSGNRCCLAPWQGITTFSNWAATA
;
A
#
# COMPACT_ATOMS: atom_id res chain seq x y z
N MET A 1 19.72 23.18 13.57
CA MET A 1 18.62 22.37 14.12
C MET A 1 18.84 20.92 13.69
N CYS A 2 19.57 20.11 14.45
CA CYS A 2 19.63 18.66 14.22
C CYS A 2 18.84 18.01 15.36
N SER A 3 17.51 17.93 15.23
CA SER A 3 16.76 17.09 16.17
C SER A 3 17.06 15.63 15.84
N ALA A 4 17.26 14.81 16.87
CA ALA A 4 17.51 13.40 16.67
C ALA A 4 16.31 12.71 15.98
N GLU A 5 16.57 11.95 14.92
CA GLU A 5 15.58 11.45 13.96
C GLU A 5 15.01 10.10 14.40
N ARG A 6 13.68 9.98 14.48
CA ARG A 6 12.98 8.69 14.61
C ARG A 6 12.58 8.21 13.23
N ILE A 7 13.08 7.05 12.84
CA ILE A 7 12.88 6.48 11.51
C ILE A 7 12.07 5.20 11.63
N LEU A 8 11.08 5.02 10.77
CA LEU A 8 10.36 3.76 10.56
C LEU A 8 10.64 3.27 9.15
N GLU A 9 11.07 2.03 9.00
CA GLU A 9 11.17 1.35 7.70
C GLU A 9 10.05 0.31 7.60
N VAL A 10 9.26 0.39 6.53
CA VAL A 10 8.09 -0.45 6.27
C VAL A 10 8.43 -1.41 5.13
N GLY A 11 8.17 -2.71 5.33
CA GLY A 11 8.53 -3.74 4.34
C GLY A 11 10.03 -3.81 4.10
N ALA A 12 10.80 -3.78 5.18
CA ALA A 12 12.25 -3.69 5.11
C ALA A 12 12.91 -4.95 4.50
N GLY A 13 12.19 -6.09 4.51
CA GLY A 13 12.55 -7.32 3.81
C GLY A 13 13.96 -7.80 4.15
N THR A 14 14.77 -7.99 3.11
CA THR A 14 16.17 -8.45 3.19
C THR A 14 17.14 -7.42 3.78
N ALA A 15 16.64 -6.28 4.24
CA ALA A 15 17.41 -5.18 4.80
C ALA A 15 18.41 -4.53 3.83
N ALA A 16 18.12 -4.61 2.52
CA ALA A 16 18.96 -4.01 1.47
C ALA A 16 19.05 -2.48 1.62
N THR A 17 17.93 -1.83 1.96
CA THR A 17 17.83 -0.39 2.20
C THR A 17 18.25 -0.02 3.63
N THR A 18 18.00 -0.89 4.60
CA THR A 18 18.30 -0.63 6.02
C THR A 18 19.76 -0.24 6.24
N ALA A 19 20.71 -1.06 5.77
CA ALA A 19 22.14 -0.84 6.02
C ALA A 19 22.66 0.54 5.58
N PRO A 20 22.43 1.01 4.33
CA PRO A 20 22.86 2.34 3.93
C PRO A 20 22.14 3.46 4.69
N VAL A 21 20.85 3.30 5.03
CA VAL A 21 20.13 4.31 5.84
C VAL A 21 20.70 4.37 7.26
N LEU A 22 21.00 3.23 7.88
CA LEU A 22 21.61 3.18 9.20
C LEU A 22 22.96 3.90 9.21
N LYS A 23 23.78 3.67 8.17
CA LYS A 23 25.07 4.35 8.00
C LYS A 23 24.92 5.85 7.81
N ALA A 24 24.00 6.29 6.95
CA ALA A 24 23.78 7.69 6.63
C ALA A 24 23.26 8.50 7.83
N THR A 25 22.50 7.84 8.72
CA THR A 25 21.83 8.49 9.86
C THR A 25 22.55 8.27 11.19
N ARG A 26 23.75 7.66 11.18
CA ARG A 26 24.47 7.26 12.40
C ARG A 26 24.61 8.37 13.46
N ASN A 27 24.80 9.61 13.04
CA ASN A 27 25.03 10.75 13.94
C ASN A 27 23.76 11.54 14.28
N THR A 28 22.66 11.31 13.58
CA THR A 28 21.40 12.04 13.75
C THR A 28 20.28 11.17 14.27
N ARG A 29 20.35 9.85 14.09
CA ARG A 29 19.29 8.92 14.44
C ARG A 29 19.12 8.80 15.95
N GLN A 30 17.89 8.97 16.41
CA GLN A 30 17.46 8.60 17.75
C GLN A 30 17.08 7.12 17.83
N SER A 31 16.30 6.65 16.85
CA SER A 31 15.79 5.28 16.79
C SER A 31 15.49 4.88 15.36
N TYR A 32 15.71 3.60 15.05
CA TYR A 32 15.27 2.96 13.81
C TYR A 32 14.25 1.87 14.14
N HIS A 33 13.08 1.91 13.53
CA HIS A 33 12.10 0.84 13.66
C HIS A 33 12.07 0.05 12.35
N PHE A 34 12.74 -1.10 12.35
CA PHE A 34 12.71 -2.06 11.25
C PHE A 34 11.39 -2.84 11.32
N THR A 35 10.61 -2.84 10.24
CA THR A 35 9.35 -3.58 10.22
C THR A 35 9.13 -4.33 8.92
N ASP A 36 8.49 -5.49 9.05
CA ASP A 36 8.13 -6.37 7.94
C ASP A 36 6.92 -7.24 8.34
N VAL A 37 6.26 -7.89 7.38
CA VAL A 37 5.21 -8.88 7.67
C VAL A 37 5.79 -10.28 7.97
N SER A 38 7.04 -10.52 7.60
CA SER A 38 7.75 -11.79 7.77
C SER A 38 8.60 -11.81 9.03
N ALA A 39 8.27 -12.71 9.97
CA ALA A 39 9.09 -12.95 11.14
C ALA A 39 10.51 -13.43 10.80
N GLN A 40 10.68 -14.11 9.65
CA GLN A 40 12.00 -14.57 9.19
C GLN A 40 12.91 -13.38 8.88
N PHE A 41 12.43 -12.38 8.13
CA PHE A 41 13.19 -11.17 7.85
C PHE A 41 13.55 -10.39 9.11
N LEU A 42 12.65 -10.36 10.11
CA LEU A 42 12.98 -9.76 11.41
C LEU A 42 14.12 -10.51 12.12
N ASN A 43 14.15 -11.84 12.07
CA ASN A 43 15.19 -12.65 12.70
C ASN A 43 16.55 -12.44 12.01
N ASP A 44 16.56 -12.44 10.68
CA ASP A 44 17.77 -12.22 9.89
C ASP A 44 18.33 -10.80 10.13
N ALA A 45 17.45 -9.80 10.18
CA ALA A 45 17.84 -8.43 10.50
C ALA A 45 18.40 -8.28 11.92
N ARG A 46 17.80 -8.95 12.93
CA ARG A 46 18.33 -8.97 14.31
C ARG A 46 19.74 -9.56 14.38
N ALA A 47 20.01 -10.65 13.66
CA ALA A 47 21.34 -11.24 13.60
C ALA A 47 22.33 -10.28 12.92
N ARG A 48 21.92 -9.66 11.82
CA ARG A 48 22.76 -8.77 11.01
C ARG A 48 23.11 -7.45 11.72
N PHE A 49 22.18 -6.85 12.44
CA PHE A 49 22.37 -5.56 13.10
C PHE A 49 22.31 -5.67 14.63
N HIS A 50 22.82 -6.77 15.18
CA HIS A 50 22.82 -7.03 16.64
C HIS A 50 23.59 -5.95 17.45
N ASP A 51 24.59 -5.33 16.84
CA ASP A 51 25.38 -4.24 17.45
C ASP A 51 24.69 -2.86 17.40
N GLU A 52 23.60 -2.72 16.65
CA GLU A 52 22.90 -1.45 16.46
C GLU A 52 21.80 -1.28 17.53
N SER A 53 22.19 -0.84 18.72
CA SER A 53 21.29 -0.70 19.90
C SER A 53 20.08 0.23 19.70
N GLN A 54 20.11 1.09 18.68
CA GLN A 54 19.02 2.00 18.34
C GLN A 54 17.99 1.38 17.38
N VAL A 55 18.18 0.13 16.96
CA VAL A 55 17.28 -0.57 16.03
C VAL A 55 16.32 -1.47 16.80
N SER A 56 15.03 -1.28 16.59
CA SER A 56 13.97 -2.17 17.07
C SER A 56 13.30 -2.89 15.89
N TYR A 57 12.71 -4.06 16.17
CA TYR A 57 12.15 -4.94 15.15
C TYR A 57 10.73 -5.34 15.52
N ALA A 58 9.77 -5.10 14.64
CA ALA A 58 8.37 -5.46 14.86
C ALA A 58 7.69 -5.91 13.58
N LEU A 59 6.65 -6.74 13.74
CA LEU A 59 5.76 -7.05 12.63
C LEU A 59 4.92 -5.80 12.30
N PHE A 60 4.77 -5.50 11.02
CA PHE A 60 3.90 -4.42 10.56
C PHE A 60 3.32 -4.74 9.19
N ASP A 61 2.00 -4.87 9.13
CA ASP A 61 1.26 -5.05 7.89
C ASP A 61 0.54 -3.75 7.52
N ILE A 62 0.91 -3.16 6.38
CA ILE A 62 0.32 -1.93 5.84
C ILE A 62 -1.19 -2.03 5.57
N ASN A 63 -1.70 -3.25 5.44
CA ASN A 63 -3.09 -3.54 5.17
C ASN A 63 -3.94 -3.67 6.44
N GLN A 64 -3.32 -3.81 7.62
CA GLN A 64 -4.03 -3.93 8.90
C GLN A 64 -4.33 -2.57 9.54
N PRO A 65 -5.31 -2.52 10.45
CA PRO A 65 -5.53 -1.34 11.28
C PRO A 65 -4.31 -0.97 12.11
N LEU A 66 -4.04 0.34 12.25
CA LEU A 66 -2.91 0.81 13.05
C LEU A 66 -3.09 0.55 14.55
N ASP A 67 -2.11 -0.11 15.15
CA ASP A 67 -1.89 -0.08 16.59
C ASP A 67 -1.00 1.12 16.97
N PHE A 68 -1.64 2.21 17.41
CA PHE A 68 -0.93 3.41 17.86
C PHE A 68 -0.06 3.18 19.10
N THR A 69 -0.23 2.09 19.84
CA THR A 69 0.60 1.76 21.01
C THR A 69 1.94 1.13 20.63
N ALA A 70 2.04 0.54 19.44
CA ALA A 70 3.27 -0.03 18.88
C ALA A 70 4.21 1.03 18.26
N HIS A 71 3.87 2.32 18.37
CA HIS A 71 4.61 3.41 17.75
C HIS A 71 4.85 4.56 18.72
N PRO A 72 5.94 5.33 18.55
CA PRO A 72 6.21 6.51 19.37
C PRO A 72 5.03 7.48 19.34
N GLU A 73 4.59 7.96 20.50
CA GLU A 73 3.46 8.91 20.59
C GLU A 73 3.71 10.18 19.76
N ALA A 74 4.95 10.68 19.81
CA ALA A 74 5.40 11.84 19.03
C ALA A 74 5.37 11.63 17.51
N GLY A 75 5.30 10.38 17.03
CA GLY A 75 5.43 10.04 15.61
C GLY A 75 6.88 10.01 15.12
N TYR A 76 7.04 9.65 13.84
CA TYR A 76 8.32 9.54 13.15
C TYR A 76 8.68 10.81 12.39
N ASP A 77 9.97 11.09 12.29
CA ASP A 77 10.51 12.16 11.44
C ASP A 77 10.57 11.71 9.97
N LEU A 78 10.87 10.41 9.76
CA LEU A 78 10.99 9.79 8.45
C LEU A 78 10.33 8.40 8.47
N ILE A 79 9.52 8.12 7.44
CA ILE A 79 9.12 6.76 7.07
C ILE A 79 9.80 6.40 5.75
N VAL A 80 10.43 5.24 5.68
CA VAL A 80 11.06 4.67 4.49
C VAL A 80 10.22 3.48 4.01
N ALA A 81 9.85 3.47 2.74
CA ALA A 81 9.08 2.41 2.12
C ALA A 81 9.66 2.12 0.72
N VAL A 82 10.42 1.04 0.60
CA VAL A 82 11.10 0.67 -0.65
C VAL A 82 10.52 -0.64 -1.16
N ASN A 83 9.90 -0.61 -2.33
CA ASN A 83 9.29 -1.77 -2.99
C ASN A 83 8.33 -2.54 -2.07
N VAL A 84 7.32 -1.84 -1.55
CA VAL A 84 6.33 -2.40 -0.59
C VAL A 84 4.94 -1.84 -0.80
N LEU A 85 4.80 -0.58 -1.23
CA LEU A 85 3.50 0.08 -1.25
C LEU A 85 2.63 -0.38 -2.42
N HIS A 86 3.22 -1.05 -3.41
CA HIS A 86 2.44 -1.74 -4.43
C HIS A 86 1.56 -2.87 -3.86
N ASP A 87 1.94 -3.48 -2.72
CA ASP A 87 1.15 -4.51 -2.02
C ASP A 87 0.00 -3.95 -1.17
N ALA A 88 -0.14 -2.63 -1.10
CA ALA A 88 -1.29 -2.03 -0.46
C ALA A 88 -2.58 -2.49 -1.14
N SER A 89 -3.54 -3.00 -0.38
CA SER A 89 -4.89 -3.28 -0.84
C SER A 89 -5.62 -2.01 -1.28
N HIS A 90 -5.43 -0.92 -0.53
CA HIS A 90 -5.88 0.43 -0.89
C HIS A 90 -4.75 1.43 -0.66
N VAL A 91 -4.12 1.89 -1.74
CA VAL A 91 -2.90 2.72 -1.66
C VAL A 91 -3.14 4.05 -0.95
N VAL A 92 -4.23 4.75 -1.26
CA VAL A 92 -4.55 6.04 -0.62
C VAL A 92 -4.84 5.87 0.88
N GLN A 93 -5.54 4.80 1.26
CA GLN A 93 -5.83 4.52 2.68
C GLN A 93 -4.57 4.15 3.45
N THR A 94 -3.72 3.33 2.85
CA THR A 94 -2.40 2.96 3.40
C THR A 94 -1.54 4.21 3.62
N LEU A 95 -1.45 5.09 2.62
CA LEU A 95 -0.73 6.36 2.74
C LEU A 95 -1.31 7.25 3.86
N ARG A 96 -2.64 7.33 3.99
CA ARG A 96 -3.28 8.06 5.11
C ARG A 96 -2.88 7.47 6.46
N ARG A 97 -2.82 6.15 6.62
CA ARG A 97 -2.33 5.49 7.85
C ARG A 97 -0.88 5.85 8.13
N LEU A 98 0.01 5.70 7.15
CA LEU A 98 1.42 6.06 7.32
C LEU A 98 1.58 7.54 7.69
N LYS A 99 0.76 8.43 7.12
CA LYS A 99 0.70 9.84 7.51
C LYS A 99 0.37 10.02 8.99
N LEU A 100 -0.58 9.24 9.53
CA LEU A 100 -0.91 9.25 10.96
C LEU A 100 0.27 8.82 11.84
N LEU A 101 1.28 8.13 11.32
CA LEU A 101 2.49 7.77 12.07
C LEU A 101 3.58 8.85 12.02
N LEU A 102 3.50 9.81 11.10
CA LEU A 102 4.46 10.90 10.98
C LEU A 102 4.17 12.04 11.95
N LYS A 103 5.24 12.74 12.33
CA LYS A 103 5.21 14.08 12.91
C LYS A 103 4.64 15.10 11.91
N ALA A 104 4.21 16.25 12.44
CA ALA A 104 4.02 17.43 11.61
C ALA A 104 5.33 17.82 10.92
N GLY A 105 5.30 17.93 9.59
CA GLY A 105 6.49 18.18 8.78
C GLY A 105 7.38 16.95 8.52
N GLY A 106 7.03 15.78 9.08
CA GLY A 106 7.75 14.53 8.81
C GLY A 106 7.62 14.10 7.35
N ARG A 107 8.52 13.23 6.88
CA ARG A 107 8.63 12.82 5.48
C ARG A 107 8.34 11.34 5.28
N LEU A 108 7.70 11.03 4.17
CA LEU A 108 7.61 9.69 3.60
C LEU A 108 8.56 9.62 2.40
N LEU A 109 9.48 8.66 2.43
CA LEU A 109 10.38 8.33 1.34
C LEU A 109 9.92 7.02 0.70
N ILE A 110 9.66 7.06 -0.60
CA ILE A 110 9.20 5.92 -1.39
C ILE A 110 10.23 5.64 -2.46
N VAL A 111 10.61 4.37 -2.63
CA VAL A 111 11.28 3.91 -3.85
C VAL A 111 10.44 2.80 -4.46
N GLU A 112 9.90 3.04 -5.64
CA GLU A 112 9.01 2.10 -6.32
C GLU A 112 9.30 2.03 -7.81
N ALA A 113 9.04 0.86 -8.40
CA ALA A 113 8.96 0.74 -9.85
C ALA A 113 7.74 1.54 -10.36
N THR A 114 7.93 2.27 -11.45
CA THR A 114 6.93 3.23 -11.96
C THR A 114 6.50 2.98 -13.39
N GLU A 115 6.96 1.89 -13.99
CA GLU A 115 6.51 1.43 -15.31
C GLU A 115 5.40 0.39 -15.13
N ARG A 116 4.17 0.75 -15.51
CA ARG A 116 2.99 -0.10 -15.29
C ARG A 116 2.95 -1.37 -16.15
N ASN A 117 3.73 -1.42 -17.22
CA ASN A 117 3.78 -2.54 -18.17
C ASN A 117 5.14 -3.25 -18.14
N SER A 118 5.90 -3.12 -17.05
CA SER A 118 7.24 -3.71 -16.99
C SER A 118 7.16 -5.23 -16.97
N VAL A 119 7.55 -5.86 -18.09
CA VAL A 119 7.64 -7.32 -18.21
C VAL A 119 8.61 -7.89 -17.16
N PHE A 120 9.69 -7.16 -16.87
CA PHE A 120 10.66 -7.55 -15.85
C PHE A 120 10.00 -7.64 -14.46
N GLN A 121 9.23 -6.62 -14.06
CA GLN A 121 8.51 -6.63 -12.77
C GLN A 121 7.48 -7.77 -12.71
N LEU A 122 6.73 -8.01 -13.79
CA LEU A 122 5.77 -9.12 -13.84
C LEU A 122 6.45 -10.50 -13.75
N ALA A 123 7.58 -10.68 -14.43
CA ALA A 123 8.33 -11.94 -14.46
C ALA A 123 9.14 -12.20 -13.17
N SER A 124 9.38 -11.18 -12.35
CA SER A 124 10.12 -11.28 -11.09
C SER A 124 9.17 -11.15 -9.90
N VAL A 125 8.86 -9.92 -9.50
CA VAL A 125 7.99 -9.58 -8.37
C VAL A 125 6.59 -10.20 -8.54
N GLY A 126 6.02 -10.13 -9.75
CA GLY A 126 4.72 -10.75 -10.05
C GLY A 126 4.68 -12.25 -9.85
N PHE A 127 5.78 -12.94 -10.14
CA PHE A 127 5.88 -14.39 -9.91
C PHE A 127 6.04 -14.74 -8.43
N ILE A 128 6.79 -13.93 -7.67
CA ILE A 128 7.10 -14.17 -6.25
C ILE A 128 5.94 -13.78 -5.34
N GLU A 129 5.31 -12.63 -5.57
CA GLU A 129 4.35 -11.99 -4.67
C GLU A 129 2.90 -12.09 -5.16
N GLY A 130 2.71 -12.51 -6.41
CA GLY A 130 1.38 -12.68 -7.02
C GLY A 130 0.66 -11.38 -7.36
N LEU A 131 1.22 -10.21 -7.01
CA LEU A 131 0.82 -8.84 -7.40
C LEU A 131 -0.67 -8.66 -7.71
N SER A 132 -1.56 -9.07 -6.79
CA SER A 132 -3.02 -9.09 -7.02
C SER A 132 -3.85 -8.65 -5.81
N GLY A 133 -3.21 -8.31 -4.69
CA GLY A 133 -3.87 -7.93 -3.44
C GLY A 133 -4.62 -6.58 -3.48
N TYR A 134 -4.45 -5.78 -4.54
CA TYR A 134 -5.06 -4.46 -4.66
C TYR A 134 -6.57 -4.51 -4.91
N ARG A 135 -7.30 -3.63 -4.23
CA ARG A 135 -8.76 -3.51 -4.23
C ARG A 135 -9.24 -2.09 -4.58
N ASP A 136 -8.32 -1.21 -4.96
CA ASP A 136 -8.57 0.17 -5.36
C ASP A 136 -8.69 0.35 -6.89
N PHE A 137 -8.46 1.57 -7.38
CA PHE A 137 -8.59 1.94 -8.78
C PHE A 137 -7.72 1.11 -9.73
N ARG A 138 -6.64 0.48 -9.23
CA ARG A 138 -5.77 -0.43 -10.00
C ARG A 138 -6.49 -1.69 -10.49
N ARG A 139 -7.63 -2.06 -9.89
CA ARG A 139 -8.46 -3.17 -10.41
C ARG A 139 -9.05 -2.90 -11.80
N ARG A 140 -9.13 -1.64 -12.23
CA ARG A 140 -9.71 -1.29 -13.54
C ARG A 140 -8.87 -1.75 -14.71
N ASP A 141 -7.56 -1.81 -14.54
CA ASP A 141 -6.59 -2.17 -15.58
C ASP A 141 -5.63 -3.28 -15.17
N GLU A 142 -5.90 -3.92 -14.02
CA GLU A 142 -5.16 -5.05 -13.46
C GLU A 142 -3.64 -4.82 -13.38
N LYS A 143 -3.25 -3.59 -13.03
CA LYS A 143 -1.83 -3.20 -12.93
C LYS A 143 -1.47 -2.75 -11.52
N PRO A 144 -0.63 -3.51 -10.80
CA PRO A 144 -0.25 -3.24 -9.40
C PRO A 144 0.57 -1.95 -9.26
N MET A 145 1.44 -1.70 -10.24
CA MET A 145 2.36 -0.56 -10.26
C MET A 145 1.62 0.71 -10.65
N LEU A 146 2.06 1.84 -10.09
CA LEU A 146 1.59 3.18 -10.45
C LEU A 146 2.65 3.89 -11.29
N THR A 147 2.22 4.76 -12.20
CA THR A 147 3.17 5.71 -12.81
C THR A 147 3.68 6.69 -11.75
N ARG A 148 4.79 7.38 -12.05
CA ARG A 148 5.27 8.51 -11.23
C ARG A 148 4.16 9.53 -10.96
N SER A 149 3.41 9.94 -11.99
CA SER A 149 2.33 10.91 -11.84
C SER A 149 1.21 10.39 -10.94
N ALA A 150 0.80 9.14 -11.13
CA ALA A 150 -0.22 8.50 -10.29
C ALA A 150 0.22 8.41 -8.83
N TRP A 151 1.51 8.13 -8.56
CA TRP A 151 2.07 8.21 -7.20
C TRP A 151 1.93 9.61 -6.60
N GLN A 152 2.29 10.65 -7.34
CA GLN A 152 2.18 12.03 -6.89
C GLN A 152 0.73 12.43 -6.61
N GLU A 153 -0.22 11.94 -7.42
CA GLU A 153 -1.66 12.16 -7.22
C GLU A 153 -2.18 11.47 -5.96
N VAL A 154 -1.87 10.18 -5.75
CA VAL A 154 -2.35 9.45 -4.55
C VAL A 154 -1.73 9.98 -3.27
N LEU A 155 -0.49 10.51 -3.33
CA LEU A 155 0.14 11.21 -2.21
C LEU A 155 -0.67 12.48 -1.84
N VAL A 156 -1.05 13.28 -2.82
CA VAL A 156 -1.90 14.47 -2.59
C VAL A 156 -3.28 14.08 -2.06
N GLN A 157 -3.91 13.04 -2.61
CA GLN A 157 -5.20 12.51 -2.12
C GLN A 157 -5.13 11.97 -0.68
N ALA A 158 -3.96 11.48 -0.27
CA ALA A 158 -3.68 11.07 1.10
C ALA A 158 -3.29 12.24 2.02
N GLY A 159 -3.20 13.45 1.46
CA GLY A 159 -2.93 14.70 2.18
C GLY A 159 -1.44 15.00 2.37
N PHE A 160 -0.55 14.39 1.60
CA PHE A 160 0.87 14.76 1.55
C PHE A 160 1.11 15.92 0.58
N ALA A 161 2.21 16.63 0.79
CA ALA A 161 2.78 17.54 -0.20
C ALA A 161 3.98 16.88 -0.87
N ASN A 162 3.97 16.77 -2.20
CA ASN A 162 5.12 16.26 -2.95
C ASN A 162 6.31 17.22 -2.81
N GLU A 163 7.48 16.71 -2.43
CA GLU A 163 8.72 17.48 -2.31
C GLU A 163 9.74 17.13 -3.40
N LEU A 164 9.88 15.84 -3.71
CA LEU A 164 10.85 15.35 -4.67
C LEU A 164 10.29 14.18 -5.46
N ALA A 165 10.63 14.13 -6.74
CA ALA A 165 10.56 12.93 -7.56
C ALA A 165 11.83 12.85 -8.40
N TRP A 166 12.62 11.80 -8.20
CA TRP A 166 13.92 11.62 -8.81
C TRP A 166 14.10 10.20 -9.37
N PRO A 167 14.76 10.03 -10.52
CA PRO A 167 15.23 11.09 -11.41
C PRO A 167 14.08 11.79 -12.15
N ALA A 168 14.38 12.91 -12.81
CA ALA A 168 13.37 13.63 -13.60
C ALA A 168 12.90 12.81 -14.82
N GLN A 169 13.80 12.03 -15.39
CA GLN A 169 13.55 11.03 -16.43
C GLN A 169 14.22 9.73 -16.00
N GLU A 170 13.45 8.65 -16.03
CA GLU A 170 13.91 7.36 -15.54
C GLU A 170 14.15 6.40 -16.69
N SER A 171 15.42 6.06 -16.90
CA SER A 171 15.88 5.21 -18.00
C SER A 171 16.54 3.92 -17.53
N SER A 172 16.66 3.70 -16.22
CA SER A 172 17.31 2.49 -15.72
C SER A 172 16.47 1.24 -16.01
N PRO A 173 17.10 0.05 -16.04
CA PRO A 173 16.38 -1.20 -16.20
C PRO A 173 15.30 -1.45 -15.14
N LEU A 174 15.50 -0.92 -13.92
CA LEU A 174 14.57 -1.11 -12.81
C LEU A 174 13.35 -0.20 -12.87
N ARG A 175 13.43 0.90 -13.64
CA ARG A 175 12.34 1.88 -13.84
C ARG A 175 11.80 2.47 -12.54
N GLN A 176 12.70 2.72 -11.60
CA GLN A 176 12.37 3.15 -10.25
C GLN A 176 12.45 4.65 -10.09
N HIS A 177 11.56 5.21 -9.28
CA HIS A 177 11.71 6.58 -8.79
C HIS A 177 11.82 6.59 -7.28
N LEU A 178 12.67 7.49 -6.79
CA LEU A 178 12.63 8.02 -5.44
C LEU A 178 11.59 9.14 -5.38
N LEU A 179 10.61 9.01 -4.50
CA LEU A 179 9.63 10.03 -4.21
C LEU A 179 9.78 10.45 -2.74
N VAL A 180 9.75 11.75 -2.47
CA VAL A 180 9.71 12.28 -1.11
C VAL A 180 8.48 13.15 -0.96
N ALA A 181 7.69 12.86 0.06
CA ALA A 181 6.45 13.58 0.37
C ALA A 181 6.47 14.04 1.83
N ARG A 182 6.15 15.31 2.07
CA ARG A 182 6.02 15.91 3.40
C ARG A 182 4.60 15.71 3.92
N SER A 183 4.46 15.42 5.20
CA SER A 183 3.18 15.45 5.91
C SER A 183 2.90 16.86 6.46
N PRO A 184 2.03 17.66 5.84
CA PRO A 184 1.62 18.94 6.41
C PRO A 184 0.70 18.74 7.62
N GLY A 185 0.86 19.61 8.62
CA GLY A 185 -0.03 19.71 9.77
C GLY A 185 0.16 18.60 10.82
N VAL A 186 -0.63 18.67 11.88
CA VAL A 186 -0.62 17.70 12.98
C VAL A 186 -1.47 16.49 12.61
N ASN A 187 -0.88 15.29 12.67
CA ASN A 187 -1.56 14.06 12.23
C ASN A 187 -2.25 13.28 13.36
N ARG A 188 -1.88 13.55 14.62
CA ARG A 188 -2.44 12.86 15.80
C ARG A 188 -3.00 13.87 16.79
N PRO A 189 -4.12 13.56 17.46
CA PRO A 189 -4.63 14.41 18.52
C PRO A 189 -3.62 14.51 19.67
N ASP A 190 -3.45 15.71 20.21
CA ASP A 190 -2.68 15.92 21.44
C ASP A 190 -3.49 15.40 22.64
N LYS A 191 -3.19 14.15 23.04
CA LYS A 191 -3.86 13.50 24.18
C LYS A 191 -3.67 14.26 25.48
N LYS A 192 -2.57 14.99 25.66
CA LYS A 192 -2.33 15.83 26.85
C LYS A 192 -3.21 17.06 26.82
N ALA A 193 -3.38 17.69 25.66
CA ALA A 193 -4.34 18.78 25.49
C ALA A 193 -5.77 18.30 25.75
N VAL A 194 -6.17 17.14 25.24
CA VAL A 194 -7.49 16.54 25.53
C VAL A 194 -7.66 16.28 27.03
N SER A 195 -6.67 15.68 27.68
CA SER A 195 -6.69 15.41 29.12
C SER A 195 -6.84 16.71 29.93
N ARG A 196 -6.07 17.74 29.57
CA ARG A 196 -6.13 19.06 30.22
C ARG A 196 -7.50 19.71 30.04
N TYR A 197 -8.07 19.64 28.84
CA TYR A 197 -9.42 20.15 28.57
C TYR A 197 -10.48 19.44 29.42
N LEU A 198 -10.44 18.11 29.50
CA LEU A 198 -11.39 17.33 30.31
C LEU A 198 -11.27 17.67 31.80
N GLN A 199 -10.06 17.78 32.33
CA GLN A 199 -9.81 18.18 33.71
C GLN A 199 -10.32 19.60 34.01
N GLN A 200 -10.12 20.55 33.09
CA GLN A 200 -10.65 21.91 33.22
C GLN A 200 -12.18 21.95 33.18
N ARG A 201 -12.81 21.12 32.34
CA ARG A 201 -14.26 21.14 32.13
C ARG A 201 -15.06 20.43 33.22
N PHE A 202 -14.51 19.34 33.76
CA PHE A 202 -15.22 18.42 34.67
C PHE A 202 -14.55 18.30 36.06
N GLY A 203 -13.43 19.00 36.29
CA GLY A 203 -12.71 18.99 37.56
C GLY A 203 -11.78 17.79 37.74
N THR A 204 -11.15 17.71 38.91
CA THR A 204 -10.18 16.65 39.29
C THR A 204 -10.85 15.37 39.80
N GLY A 205 -12.18 15.36 39.95
CA GLY A 205 -12.95 14.18 40.37
C GLY A 205 -13.14 13.12 39.29
N LEU A 206 -12.57 13.31 38.10
CA LEU A 206 -12.58 12.30 37.05
C LEU A 206 -11.76 11.08 37.48
N PRO A 207 -12.24 9.86 37.22
CA PRO A 207 -11.41 8.66 37.39
C PRO A 207 -10.17 8.76 36.48
N ILE A 208 -9.14 7.96 36.75
CA ILE A 208 -7.93 7.93 35.93
C ILE A 208 -8.32 7.70 34.46
N LEU A 209 -8.14 8.73 33.63
CA LEU A 209 -8.52 8.70 32.23
C LEU A 209 -7.41 8.04 31.40
N GLN A 210 -7.77 6.98 30.67
CA GLN A 210 -6.91 6.40 29.64
C GLN A 210 -7.40 6.81 28.25
N ILE A 211 -6.72 7.77 27.63
CA ILE A 211 -7.03 8.18 26.26
C ILE A 211 -6.25 7.31 25.28
N ARG A 212 -6.97 6.51 24.50
CA ARG A 212 -6.41 5.66 23.44
C ARG A 212 -6.85 6.16 22.08
N GLN A 213 -5.88 6.34 21.18
CA GLN A 213 -6.16 6.57 19.77
C GLN A 213 -6.42 5.21 19.12
N ARG A 214 -7.49 5.12 18.34
CA ARG A 214 -7.80 3.96 17.50
C ARG A 214 -7.91 4.45 16.06
N GLU A 215 -7.56 3.59 15.11
CA GLU A 215 -7.97 3.85 13.73
C GLU A 215 -9.50 3.90 13.72
N ALA A 216 -10.07 4.86 13.00
CA ALA A 216 -11.51 4.88 12.82
C ALA A 216 -11.92 3.52 12.24
N LEU A 217 -12.67 2.74 13.01
CA LEU A 217 -13.40 1.61 12.46
C LEU A 217 -14.30 2.23 11.41
N PHE A 218 -13.99 2.06 10.13
CA PHE A 218 -15.00 2.22 9.09
C PHE A 218 -16.05 1.15 9.37
N THR A 219 -17.00 1.45 10.24
CA THR A 219 -18.33 0.88 10.08
C THR A 219 -18.84 1.50 8.78
N PRO A 220 -19.13 0.72 7.74
CA PRO A 220 -19.84 1.28 6.59
C PRO A 220 -21.12 1.89 7.15
N LEU A 221 -21.29 3.22 7.01
CA LEU A 221 -22.58 3.85 7.16
C LEU A 221 -23.47 3.22 6.08
N HIS A 222 -24.24 2.22 6.48
CA HIS A 222 -25.18 1.46 5.67
C HIS A 222 -24.58 0.88 4.39
N ALA A 223 -24.24 -0.42 4.41
CA ALA A 223 -24.62 -1.21 3.25
C ALA A 223 -26.14 -1.01 3.08
N PRO A 224 -26.65 -0.71 1.87
CA PRO A 224 -28.07 -0.81 1.62
C PRO A 224 -28.50 -2.18 2.13
N SER A 225 -29.52 -2.22 3.00
CA SER A 225 -30.14 -3.46 3.40
C SER A 225 -30.36 -4.28 2.14
N ASP A 226 -29.80 -5.50 2.08
CA ASP A 226 -30.24 -6.52 1.15
C ASP A 226 -31.70 -6.82 1.51
N ALA A 227 -32.61 -5.98 1.04
CA ALA A 227 -34.00 -6.34 0.93
C ALA A 227 -34.02 -7.61 0.06
N PRO A 228 -34.69 -8.70 0.48
CA PRO A 228 -34.78 -9.88 -0.34
C PRO A 228 -35.37 -9.46 -1.68
N THR A 229 -34.56 -9.53 -2.74
CA THR A 229 -35.08 -9.36 -4.08
C THR A 229 -35.96 -10.59 -4.30
N GLU A 230 -37.28 -10.39 -4.41
CA GLU A 230 -38.20 -11.46 -4.76
C GLU A 230 -37.65 -12.21 -5.97
N PRO A 231 -37.59 -13.56 -5.95
CA PRO A 231 -37.15 -14.30 -7.10
C PRO A 231 -38.10 -14.03 -8.26
N ALA A 232 -37.54 -13.64 -9.41
CA ALA A 232 -38.30 -13.44 -10.63
C ALA A 232 -39.14 -14.69 -10.94
N LYS A 233 -40.45 -14.48 -11.18
CA LYS A 233 -41.37 -15.55 -11.58
C LYS A 233 -40.83 -16.24 -12.84
N PRO A 234 -40.77 -17.59 -12.87
CA PRO A 234 -40.31 -18.30 -14.06
C PRO A 234 -41.31 -18.09 -15.21
N THR A 235 -40.76 -17.67 -16.35
CA THR A 235 -41.48 -17.67 -17.63
C THR A 235 -41.72 -19.12 -18.06
N PRO A 236 -42.92 -19.50 -18.57
CA PRO A 236 -43.14 -20.86 -19.02
C PRO A 236 -42.35 -21.10 -20.31
N VAL A 237 -41.37 -22.01 -20.24
CA VAL A 237 -40.67 -22.52 -21.43
C VAL A 237 -41.47 -23.72 -21.95
N ALA A 238 -42.07 -23.56 -23.12
CA ALA A 238 -42.67 -24.66 -23.86
C ALA A 238 -41.55 -25.55 -24.44
N GLY A 239 -41.52 -26.81 -23.99
CA GLY A 239 -41.18 -28.00 -24.76
C GLY A 239 -39.82 -28.09 -25.46
N GLY A 240 -38.96 -28.99 -25.00
CA GLY A 240 -37.83 -29.48 -25.82
C GLY A 240 -36.78 -30.28 -25.04
N ILE A 241 -37.06 -31.54 -24.76
CA ILE A 241 -36.12 -32.50 -24.16
C ILE A 241 -34.93 -32.72 -25.11
N ARG A 242 -33.69 -32.64 -24.59
CA ARG A 242 -32.60 -33.58 -24.92
C ARG A 242 -31.42 -33.47 -23.95
N HIS A 243 -31.14 -34.58 -23.27
CA HIS A 243 -30.03 -34.83 -22.37
C HIS A 243 -28.67 -34.75 -23.07
N TRP A 244 -27.65 -34.13 -22.43
CA TRP A 244 -26.25 -34.48 -22.64
C TRP A 244 -25.47 -34.48 -21.33
N LYS A 245 -24.99 -35.67 -20.96
CA LYS A 245 -24.10 -35.98 -19.83
C LYS A 245 -22.65 -35.60 -20.16
N ASN A 246 -21.95 -35.15 -19.12
CA ASN A 246 -20.50 -35.12 -18.89
C ASN A 246 -19.63 -35.93 -19.85
N ARG A 247 -18.57 -35.29 -20.37
CA ARG A 247 -17.32 -35.98 -20.74
C ARG A 247 -16.12 -35.03 -20.66
N TRP A 248 -15.44 -35.03 -19.52
CA TRP A 248 -14.01 -34.73 -19.44
C TRP A 248 -13.29 -36.05 -19.18
N LEU A 249 -12.42 -36.46 -20.10
CA LEU A 249 -11.15 -37.17 -19.87
C LEU A 249 -10.53 -37.63 -21.19
N ASN A 250 -9.22 -37.38 -21.27
CA ASN A 250 -8.19 -38.03 -22.08
C ASN A 250 -8.14 -37.84 -23.60
N SER A 251 -7.10 -37.12 -24.03
CA SER A 251 -6.00 -37.56 -24.92
C SER A 251 -5.43 -36.28 -25.58
N GLY A 252 -4.15 -35.96 -25.52
CA GLY A 252 -3.02 -36.80 -25.91
C GLY A 252 -2.50 -36.29 -27.26
N ASN A 253 -1.37 -35.56 -27.24
CA ASN A 253 -0.45 -35.27 -28.33
C ASN A 253 -0.99 -34.83 -29.70
N ARG A 254 -0.65 -33.60 -30.11
CA ARG A 254 0.36 -33.33 -31.16
C ARG A 254 0.54 -31.83 -31.42
N CYS A 255 1.80 -31.38 -31.33
CA CYS A 255 2.29 -30.16 -31.96
C CYS A 255 2.30 -30.33 -33.49
N CYS A 256 1.80 -29.33 -34.23
CA CYS A 256 2.22 -29.02 -35.60
C CYS A 256 2.07 -27.51 -35.85
N LEU A 257 3.02 -26.98 -36.61
CA LEU A 257 3.31 -25.57 -36.87
C LEU A 257 2.41 -24.92 -37.95
N ALA A 258 2.02 -23.67 -37.68
CA ALA A 258 1.90 -22.50 -38.59
C ALA A 258 0.94 -22.55 -39.82
N PRO A 259 0.80 -21.45 -40.60
CA PRO A 259 0.08 -20.19 -40.30
C PRO A 259 -1.01 -19.90 -41.35
N TRP A 260 -1.98 -19.02 -41.08
CA TRP A 260 -2.89 -18.51 -42.12
C TRP A 260 -3.06 -16.98 -42.04
N GLN A 261 -2.69 -16.34 -43.15
CA GLN A 261 -2.95 -14.96 -43.53
C GLN A 261 -4.30 -14.85 -44.24
N GLY A 262 -4.89 -13.65 -44.17
CA GLY A 262 -5.88 -13.13 -45.12
C GLY A 262 -7.33 -13.52 -44.79
N ILE A 263 -8.35 -12.69 -45.06
CA ILE A 263 -8.41 -11.49 -45.89
C ILE A 263 -9.79 -10.83 -45.62
N THR A 264 -9.83 -9.49 -45.55
CA THR A 264 -10.80 -8.52 -46.16
C THR A 264 -12.32 -8.86 -46.21
N THR A 265 -13.30 -7.96 -46.00
CA THR A 265 -13.37 -6.50 -46.18
C THR A 265 -14.78 -5.94 -45.92
N PHE A 266 -14.84 -4.60 -45.72
CA PHE A 266 -15.88 -3.61 -46.07
C PHE A 266 -17.26 -3.69 -45.38
N SER A 267 -17.92 -2.59 -45.00
CA SER A 267 -18.08 -1.32 -45.75
C SER A 267 -18.31 -0.08 -44.87
N ASN A 268 -17.76 1.05 -45.37
CA ASN A 268 -18.01 2.44 -45.01
C ASN A 268 -19.50 2.82 -45.01
N TRP A 269 -19.82 3.98 -44.41
CA TRP A 269 -20.47 5.10 -45.10
C TRP A 269 -20.08 6.43 -44.42
N ALA A 270 -19.56 7.35 -45.24
CA ALA A 270 -19.43 8.80 -44.98
C ALA A 270 -20.82 9.45 -45.21
N ALA A 271 -21.13 10.73 -45.02
CA ALA A 271 -20.34 11.95 -44.99
C ALA A 271 -21.21 13.14 -44.50
N THR A 272 -20.53 14.27 -44.27
CA THR A 272 -20.96 15.68 -44.44
C THR A 272 -21.95 16.27 -43.42
N ALA A 273 -21.78 17.51 -42.94
CA ALA A 273 -21.01 18.67 -43.41
C ALA A 273 -20.37 19.44 -42.24
#